data_AF-A0A0R2K5T7-F1
#
_entry.id   AF-A0A0R2K5T7-F1
#
_cell.length_a   1.000
_cell.length_b   1.000
_cell.length_c   1.000
_cell.angle_alpha   90.00
_cell.angle_beta   90.00
_cell.angle_gamma   90.00
#
_symmetry.space_group_name_H-M   'P 1'
#
loop_
_entity.id
_entity.type
_entity.pdbx_description
1 polymer ?
#
loop_
_entity_poly.entity_id
_entity_poly.type
_entity_poly.pdbx_seq_one_letter_code
_entity_poly.pdbx_strand_id
1 'polypeptide(L)'
;MDFAAAQEKKTGQYPWLIFSGSQGGDETIPEGAAMKQYALAHGVHPDKCLAEKKSQNTYENMAFSKKILTRKQIDLNKGLFSTSDYHTFRAAGYARYVGLHIDGIGAKTSNFFIPNAFLREYIALMANHKKAHLIAILLILLVSAVNFLVGNGLQLF
;
A
#
# COMPACT_ATOMS: atom_id res chain seq x y z
N MET A 1 -0.36 -17.28 -9.47
CA MET A 1 -0.10 -18.57 -8.79
C MET A 1 1.35 -18.99 -8.89
N ASP A 2 2.01 -18.67 -9.99
CA ASP A 2 3.40 -19.00 -10.28
C ASP A 2 4.38 -18.60 -9.16
N PHE A 3 4.16 -17.44 -8.53
CA PHE A 3 4.96 -17.03 -7.37
C PHE A 3 4.86 -18.01 -6.19
N ALA A 4 3.66 -18.49 -5.86
CA ALA A 4 3.45 -19.42 -4.76
C ALA A 4 4.11 -20.78 -5.04
N ALA A 5 3.97 -21.28 -6.27
CA ALA A 5 4.63 -22.52 -6.71
C ALA A 5 6.16 -22.38 -6.73
N ALA A 6 6.68 -21.25 -7.20
CA ALA A 6 8.12 -20.98 -7.19
C ALA A 6 8.67 -20.88 -5.75
N GLN A 7 7.91 -20.26 -4.83
CA GLN A 7 8.28 -20.14 -3.43
C GLN A 7 8.33 -21.51 -2.74
N GLU A 8 7.34 -22.37 -3.01
CA GLU A 8 7.33 -23.75 -2.52
C GLU A 8 8.55 -24.53 -3.04
N LYS A 9 8.85 -24.45 -4.34
CA LYS A 9 10.02 -25.09 -4.93
C LYS A 9 11.35 -24.61 -4.30
N LYS A 10 11.44 -23.33 -3.94
CA LYS A 10 12.65 -22.72 -3.39
C LYS A 10 12.83 -22.97 -1.89
N THR A 11 11.74 -22.98 -1.12
CA THR A 11 11.79 -22.97 0.35
C THR A 11 11.20 -24.22 1.00
N GLY A 12 10.55 -25.08 0.22
CA GLY A 12 9.78 -26.23 0.71
C GLY A 12 8.48 -25.85 1.41
N GLN A 13 8.11 -24.55 1.44
CA GLN A 13 6.92 -24.07 2.13
C GLN A 13 5.98 -23.32 1.18
N TYR A 14 4.73 -23.79 1.10
CA TYR A 14 3.68 -23.10 0.36
C TYR A 14 3.16 -21.87 1.13
N PRO A 15 3.17 -20.67 0.54
CA PRO A 15 2.72 -19.46 1.23
C PRO A 15 1.21 -19.42 1.42
N TRP A 16 0.75 -18.66 2.41
CA TRP A 16 -0.67 -18.35 2.53
C TRP A 16 -1.09 -17.36 1.44
N LEU A 17 -2.19 -17.65 0.75
CA LEU A 17 -2.81 -16.77 -0.22
C LEU A 17 -4.11 -16.22 0.36
N ILE A 18 -4.22 -14.89 0.41
CA ILE A 18 -5.42 -14.18 0.86
C ILE A 18 -5.95 -13.36 -0.31
N PHE A 19 -7.17 -13.68 -0.74
CA PHE A 19 -7.87 -12.96 -1.80
C PHE A 19 -8.89 -12.02 -1.16
N SER A 20 -8.67 -10.71 -1.26
CA SER A 20 -9.56 -9.68 -0.69
C SER A 20 -10.16 -8.83 -1.79
N GLY A 21 -11.49 -8.70 -1.77
CA GLY A 21 -12.23 -7.93 -2.76
C GLY A 21 -13.72 -7.87 -2.40
N SER A 22 -14.33 -6.74 -2.74
CA SER A 22 -15.73 -6.44 -2.50
C SER A 22 -16.66 -7.25 -3.40
N GLN A 23 -17.96 -7.12 -3.20
CA GLN A 23 -18.96 -7.59 -4.15
C GLN A 23 -19.53 -6.36 -4.89
N GLY A 24 -19.42 -6.35 -6.22
CA GLY A 24 -20.10 -5.36 -7.04
C GLY A 24 -21.62 -5.53 -6.95
N GLY A 25 -22.38 -4.44 -7.16
CA GLY A 25 -23.85 -4.47 -7.07
C GLY A 25 -24.52 -5.46 -8.03
N ASP A 26 -23.89 -5.70 -9.18
CA ASP A 26 -24.38 -6.62 -10.22
C ASP A 26 -23.75 -8.03 -10.11
N GLU A 27 -22.91 -8.28 -9.10
CA GLU A 27 -22.18 -9.53 -8.96
C GLU A 27 -22.86 -10.48 -7.97
N THR A 28 -22.91 -11.78 -8.32
CA THR A 28 -23.54 -12.81 -7.48
C THR A 28 -22.66 -13.27 -6.31
N ILE A 29 -21.34 -13.04 -6.39
CA ILE A 29 -20.37 -13.43 -5.37
C ILE A 29 -19.33 -12.31 -5.19
N PRO A 30 -18.76 -12.14 -3.99
CA PRO A 30 -17.65 -11.22 -3.77
C PRO A 30 -16.42 -11.60 -4.62
N GLU A 31 -15.71 -10.61 -5.15
CA GLU A 31 -14.48 -10.78 -5.92
C GLU A 31 -13.47 -11.66 -5.19
N GLY A 32 -13.29 -11.45 -3.87
CA GLY A 32 -12.40 -12.29 -3.05
C GLY A 32 -12.77 -13.78 -3.06
N ALA A 33 -14.06 -14.09 -3.12
CA ALA A 33 -14.55 -15.46 -3.23
C ALA A 33 -14.32 -16.03 -4.64
N ALA A 34 -14.60 -15.24 -5.68
CA ALA A 34 -14.36 -15.62 -7.07
C ALA A 34 -12.88 -15.92 -7.31
N MET A 35 -11.98 -15.06 -6.83
CA MET A 35 -10.53 -15.24 -6.91
C MET A 35 -10.07 -16.51 -6.19
N LYS A 36 -10.61 -16.79 -4.99
CA LYS A 36 -10.34 -18.05 -4.29
C LYS A 36 -10.81 -19.27 -5.10
N GLN A 37 -12.02 -19.25 -5.65
CA GLN A 37 -12.53 -20.37 -6.45
C GLN A 37 -11.66 -20.61 -7.69
N TYR A 38 -11.31 -19.53 -8.39
CA TYR A 38 -10.36 -19.58 -9.50
C TYR A 38 -9.03 -20.20 -9.06
N ALA A 39 -8.52 -19.80 -7.89
CA ALA A 39 -7.26 -20.30 -7.37
C ALA A 39 -7.26 -21.80 -7.10
N LEU A 40 -8.32 -22.30 -6.48
CA LEU A 40 -8.50 -23.72 -6.18
C LEU A 40 -8.59 -24.55 -7.47
N ALA A 41 -9.31 -24.05 -8.48
CA ALA A 41 -9.39 -24.69 -9.79
C ALA A 41 -8.03 -24.80 -10.50
N HIS A 42 -7.07 -23.93 -10.14
CA HIS A 42 -5.70 -23.92 -10.68
C HIS A 42 -4.67 -24.57 -9.74
N GLY A 43 -5.12 -25.43 -8.82
CA GLY A 43 -4.23 -26.28 -8.02
C GLY A 43 -3.61 -25.62 -6.79
N VAL A 44 -4.12 -24.47 -6.34
CA VAL A 44 -3.72 -23.90 -5.04
C VAL A 44 -4.23 -24.79 -3.91
N HIS A 45 -3.38 -25.04 -2.91
CA HIS A 45 -3.76 -25.80 -1.72
C HIS A 45 -4.97 -25.18 -0.99
N PRO A 46 -6.08 -25.91 -0.81
CA PRO A 46 -7.27 -25.41 -0.11
C PRO A 46 -6.99 -24.89 1.29
N ASP A 47 -6.06 -25.55 2.01
CA ASP A 47 -5.69 -25.21 3.39
C ASP A 47 -4.80 -23.97 3.50
N LYS A 48 -4.28 -23.47 2.37
CA LYS A 48 -3.45 -22.26 2.28
C LYS A 48 -4.15 -21.13 1.54
N CYS A 49 -5.45 -21.27 1.26
CA CYS A 49 -6.22 -20.36 0.42
C CYS A 49 -7.39 -19.74 1.20
N LEU A 50 -7.36 -18.43 1.41
CA LEU A 50 -8.37 -17.68 2.18
C LEU A 50 -9.02 -16.61 1.32
N ALA A 51 -10.32 -16.39 1.54
CA ALA A 51 -11.08 -15.31 0.91
C ALA A 51 -11.56 -14.33 1.99
N GLU A 52 -11.24 -13.05 1.79
CA GLU A 52 -11.77 -11.91 2.51
C GLU A 52 -12.84 -11.26 1.60
N LYS A 53 -14.02 -11.00 2.14
CA LYS A 53 -15.26 -10.73 1.37
C LYS A 53 -16.01 -9.47 1.82
N LYS A 54 -15.48 -8.77 2.82
CA LYS A 54 -16.18 -7.68 3.52
C LYS A 54 -15.66 -6.31 3.13
N SER A 55 -14.45 -6.23 2.59
CA SER A 55 -13.88 -4.96 2.17
C SER A 55 -14.70 -4.32 1.06
N GLN A 56 -14.70 -2.99 1.01
CA GLN A 56 -15.34 -2.18 -0.04
C GLN A 56 -14.34 -1.27 -0.75
N ASN A 57 -13.11 -1.18 -0.23
CA ASN A 57 -12.08 -0.30 -0.76
C ASN A 57 -10.67 -0.84 -0.45
N THR A 58 -9.66 -0.26 -1.09
CA THR A 58 -8.25 -0.69 -0.95
C THR A 58 -7.73 -0.59 0.48
N TYR A 59 -8.19 0.37 1.28
CA TYR A 59 -7.80 0.48 2.68
C TYR A 59 -8.35 -0.71 3.49
N GLU A 60 -9.64 -1.01 3.32
CA GLU A 60 -10.28 -2.14 3.98
C GLU A 60 -9.69 -3.47 3.54
N ASN A 61 -9.31 -3.62 2.26
CA ASN A 61 -8.61 -4.82 1.78
C ASN A 61 -7.37 -5.10 2.65
N MET A 62 -6.54 -4.08 2.90
CA MET A 62 -5.34 -4.20 3.72
C MET A 62 -5.68 -4.42 5.20
N ALA A 63 -6.60 -3.64 5.75
CA ALA A 63 -6.98 -3.73 7.16
C ALA A 63 -7.59 -5.09 7.52
N PHE A 64 -8.43 -5.65 6.65
CA PHE A 64 -9.11 -6.92 6.88
C PHE A 64 -8.18 -8.10 6.59
N SER A 65 -7.33 -8.00 5.57
CA SER A 65 -6.26 -8.97 5.35
C SER A 65 -5.30 -9.06 6.55
N LYS A 66 -4.92 -7.92 7.14
CA LYS A 66 -4.16 -7.89 8.40
C LYS A 66 -4.85 -8.67 9.51
N LYS A 67 -6.16 -8.43 9.73
CA LYS A 67 -6.92 -9.13 10.78
C LYS A 67 -6.87 -10.65 10.58
N ILE A 68 -6.92 -11.12 9.33
CA ILE A 68 -6.79 -12.55 8.99
C ILE A 68 -5.39 -13.06 9.32
N LEU A 69 -4.35 -12.36 8.89
CA LEU A 69 -2.95 -12.72 9.16
C LEU A 69 -2.66 -12.80 10.66
N THR A 70 -3.11 -11.81 11.45
CA THR A 70 -2.95 -11.79 12.90
C THR A 70 -3.64 -12.99 13.57
N ARG A 71 -4.88 -13.32 13.18
CA ARG A 71 -5.60 -14.48 13.73
C ARG A 71 -4.92 -15.81 13.40
N LYS A 72 -4.26 -15.90 12.25
CA LYS A 72 -3.49 -17.07 11.82
C LYS A 72 -2.04 -17.07 12.35
N GLN A 73 -1.65 -16.06 13.13
CA GLN A 73 -0.29 -15.89 13.65
C GLN A 73 0.77 -15.86 12.54
N ILE A 74 0.42 -15.30 11.38
CA ILE A 74 1.33 -15.12 10.26
C ILE A 74 2.07 -13.79 10.45
N ASP A 75 3.38 -13.81 10.22
CA ASP A 75 4.25 -12.63 10.33
C ASP A 75 3.83 -11.52 9.35
N LEU A 76 3.52 -10.35 9.90
CA LEU A 76 3.06 -9.18 9.13
C LEU A 76 4.18 -8.49 8.34
N ASN A 77 5.43 -8.92 8.53
CA ASN A 77 6.61 -8.40 7.83
C ASN A 77 7.09 -9.34 6.71
N LYS A 78 6.45 -10.51 6.56
CA LYS A 78 6.86 -11.53 5.58
C LYS A 78 5.71 -11.82 4.64
N GLY A 79 5.73 -11.15 3.50
CA GLY A 79 4.73 -11.36 2.47
C GLY A 79 4.83 -10.34 1.36
N LEU A 80 3.93 -10.51 0.40
CA LEU A 80 3.76 -9.63 -0.74
C LEU A 80 2.26 -9.44 -0.95
N PHE A 81 1.86 -8.27 -1.42
CA PHE A 81 0.52 -8.07 -1.96
C PHE A 81 0.60 -7.88 -3.47
N SER A 82 -0.48 -8.20 -4.19
CA SER A 82 -0.58 -7.96 -5.62
C SER A 82 -1.90 -7.29 -5.97
N THR A 83 -1.84 -6.32 -6.85
CA THR A 83 -2.98 -5.53 -7.34
C THR A 83 -2.64 -5.00 -8.74
N SER A 84 -3.63 -4.43 -9.44
CA SER A 84 -3.42 -3.68 -10.69
C SER A 84 -2.45 -2.51 -10.51
N ASP A 85 -1.62 -2.22 -11.51
CA ASP A 85 -0.52 -1.24 -11.41
C ASP A 85 -0.95 0.19 -11.02
N TYR A 86 -2.15 0.62 -11.41
CA TYR A 86 -2.71 1.93 -11.02
C TYR A 86 -3.01 2.06 -9.51
N HIS A 87 -3.05 0.94 -8.77
CA HIS A 87 -3.35 0.91 -7.35
C HIS A 87 -2.16 0.50 -6.48
N THR A 88 -1.05 0.09 -7.07
CA THR A 88 0.09 -0.46 -6.31
C THR A 88 0.68 0.58 -5.35
N PHE A 89 0.77 1.85 -5.75
CA PHE A 89 1.25 2.90 -4.83
C PHE A 89 0.27 3.14 -3.68
N ARG A 90 -1.02 3.39 -3.99
CA ARG A 90 -2.07 3.59 -2.99
C ARG A 90 -2.17 2.40 -2.02
N ALA A 91 -2.11 1.18 -2.56
CA ALA A 91 -2.12 -0.05 -1.80
C ALA A 91 -0.88 -0.18 -0.90
N ALA A 92 0.32 0.16 -1.38
CA ALA A 92 1.54 0.19 -0.57
C ALA A 92 1.42 1.19 0.60
N GLY A 93 0.87 2.38 0.32
CA GLY A 93 0.59 3.39 1.34
C GLY A 93 -0.36 2.86 2.42
N TYR A 94 -1.48 2.24 2.03
CA TYR A 94 -2.42 1.66 2.98
C TYR A 94 -1.86 0.45 3.74
N ALA A 95 -1.07 -0.41 3.10
CA ALA A 95 -0.41 -1.53 3.75
C ALA A 95 0.47 -1.03 4.92
N ARG A 96 1.34 -0.04 4.66
CA ARG A 96 2.16 0.60 5.69
C ARG A 96 1.30 1.27 6.76
N TYR A 97 0.27 2.01 6.36
CA TYR A 97 -0.63 2.71 7.29
C TYR A 97 -1.35 1.75 8.25
N VAL A 98 -1.75 0.56 7.80
CA VAL A 98 -2.35 -0.44 8.67
C VAL A 98 -1.32 -1.28 9.44
N GLY A 99 -0.02 -1.07 9.23
CA GLY A 99 1.06 -1.83 9.87
C GLY A 99 1.32 -3.21 9.24
N LEU A 100 1.08 -3.36 7.94
CA LEU A 100 1.58 -4.45 7.12
C LEU A 100 2.87 -3.99 6.46
N HIS A 101 4.00 -4.57 6.86
CA HIS A 101 5.32 -4.26 6.30
C HIS A 101 5.66 -5.25 5.18
N ILE A 102 4.83 -5.25 4.14
CA ILE A 102 4.95 -6.12 2.98
C ILE A 102 5.03 -5.28 1.70
N ASP A 103 5.77 -5.78 0.72
CA ASP A 103 5.95 -5.09 -0.55
C ASP A 103 4.84 -5.46 -1.57
N GLY A 104 4.66 -4.59 -2.56
CA GLY A 104 3.68 -4.78 -3.62
C GLY A 104 4.34 -5.32 -4.89
N ILE A 105 3.77 -6.39 -5.46
CA ILE A 105 4.08 -6.84 -6.81
C ILE A 105 2.92 -6.43 -7.73
N GLY A 106 3.17 -5.44 -8.57
CA GLY A 106 2.23 -5.00 -9.61
C GLY A 106 1.96 -6.12 -10.63
N ALA A 107 0.69 -6.37 -10.92
CA ALA A 107 0.30 -7.24 -12.04
C ALA A 107 0.42 -6.44 -13.35
N LYS A 108 1.36 -6.87 -14.21
CA LYS A 108 1.80 -6.21 -15.46
C LYS A 108 0.66 -5.49 -16.22
N THR A 109 0.67 -4.17 -16.16
CA THR A 109 -0.13 -3.21 -16.91
C THR A 109 0.81 -2.18 -17.54
N SER A 110 0.50 -1.70 -18.75
CA SER A 110 1.33 -0.81 -19.60
C SER A 110 2.24 0.21 -18.86
N ASN A 111 3.55 0.16 -19.11
CA ASN A 111 4.61 1.04 -18.56
C ASN A 111 4.44 2.56 -18.84
N PHE A 112 3.40 2.96 -19.58
CA PHE A 112 3.27 4.31 -20.15
C PHE A 112 2.75 5.37 -19.16
N PHE A 113 2.29 5.00 -17.96
CA PHE A 113 1.61 5.94 -17.03
C PHE A 113 2.27 6.15 -15.66
N ILE A 114 3.42 5.52 -15.41
CA ILE A 114 4.09 5.50 -14.10
C ILE A 114 4.64 6.86 -13.63
N PRO A 115 5.22 7.74 -14.48
CA PRO A 115 5.83 8.99 -14.00
C PRO A 115 4.83 9.99 -13.41
N ASN A 116 3.69 10.19 -14.09
CA ASN A 116 2.69 11.18 -13.69
C ASN A 116 1.92 10.77 -12.43
N ALA A 117 1.64 9.47 -12.27
CA ALA A 117 0.97 8.98 -11.07
C ALA A 117 1.85 9.14 -9.82
N PHE A 118 3.13 8.80 -9.92
CA PHE A 118 4.11 8.99 -8.85
C PHE A 118 4.27 10.45 -8.44
N LEU A 119 4.38 11.36 -9.43
CA LEU A 119 4.48 12.81 -9.15
C LEU A 119 3.22 13.35 -8.46
N ARG A 120 2.03 12.92 -8.91
CA ARG A 120 0.76 13.34 -8.31
C ARG A 120 0.61 12.83 -6.86
N GLU A 121 1.08 11.63 -6.55
CA GLU A 121 1.05 11.08 -5.19
C GLU A 121 2.11 11.68 -4.28
N TYR A 122 3.29 12.02 -4.81
CA TYR A 122 4.28 12.82 -4.10
C TYR A 122 3.71 14.21 -3.72
N ILE A 123 3.02 14.86 -4.66
CA ILE A 123 2.31 16.13 -4.41
C ILE A 123 1.18 15.96 -3.38
N ALA A 124 0.42 14.86 -3.43
CA ALA A 124 -0.65 14.58 -2.47
C ALA A 124 -0.12 14.32 -1.04
N LEU A 125 1.01 13.63 -0.91
CA LEU A 125 1.71 13.44 0.38
C LEU A 125 2.20 14.78 0.93
N MET A 126 2.83 15.62 0.10
CA MET A 126 3.19 16.99 0.50
C MET A 126 1.97 17.82 0.93
N ALA A 127 0.85 17.69 0.20
CA ALA A 127 -0.38 18.40 0.53
C ALA A 127 -1.03 17.94 1.86
N ASN A 128 -0.74 16.73 2.34
CA ASN A 128 -1.18 16.28 3.68
C ASN A 128 -0.28 16.82 4.81
N HIS A 129 0.88 17.38 4.49
CA HIS A 129 1.81 18.02 5.44
C HIS A 129 1.75 19.55 5.39
N LYS A 130 0.61 20.16 5.03
CA LYS A 130 0.39 21.63 5.00
C LYS A 130 0.89 22.35 6.25
N LYS A 131 0.71 21.75 7.45
CA LYS A 131 1.18 22.31 8.72
C LYS A 131 2.71 22.31 8.82
N ALA A 132 3.39 21.26 8.35
CA ALA A 132 4.85 21.19 8.37
C ALA A 132 5.46 22.19 7.38
N HIS A 133 4.85 22.35 6.20
CA HIS A 133 5.26 23.37 5.23
C HIS A 133 5.07 24.80 5.77
N LEU A 134 3.95 25.07 6.46
CA LEU A 134 3.71 26.37 7.10
C LEU A 134 4.76 26.69 8.17
N ILE A 135 5.10 25.71 9.02
CA ILE A 135 6.14 25.85 10.06
C ILE A 135 7.51 26.12 9.43
N ALA A 136 7.88 25.40 8.36
CA ALA A 136 9.14 25.62 7.66
C ALA A 136 9.23 27.03 7.05
N ILE A 137 8.16 27.52 6.42
CA ILE A 137 8.11 28.88 5.86
C ILE A 137 8.25 29.93 6.96
N LEU A 138 7.54 29.76 8.09
CA LEU A 138 7.65 30.67 9.23
C LEU A 138 9.06 30.71 9.81
N LEU A 139 9.72 29.55 9.94
CA LEU A 139 11.11 29.48 10.39
C LEU A 139 12.07 30.20 9.43
N ILE A 140 11.91 30.00 8.12
CA ILE A 140 12.74 30.68 7.12
C ILE A 140 12.56 32.20 7.21
N LEU A 141 11.31 32.67 7.25
CA LEU A 141 11.01 34.10 7.37
C LEU A 141 11.57 34.71 8.65
N LEU A 142 11.51 33.97 9.77
CA LEU A 142 12.03 34.41 11.06
C LEU A 142 13.56 34.50 11.03
N VAL A 143 14.25 33.51 10.46
CA VAL A 143 15.71 33.54 10.26
C VAL A 143 16.11 34.70 9.33
N SER A 144 15.39 34.91 8.23
CA SER A 144 15.64 36.04 7.32
C SER A 144 15.41 37.40 8.00
N ALA A 145 14.37 37.54 8.82
CA ALA A 145 14.09 38.76 9.57
C ALA A 145 15.16 39.05 10.62
N VAL A 146 15.60 38.03 11.36
CA VAL A 146 16.70 38.14 12.33
C VAL A 146 18.00 38.55 11.62
N ASN A 147 18.34 37.89 10.51
CA ASN A 147 19.53 38.26 9.72
C ASN A 147 19.46 39.70 9.18
N PHE A 148 18.27 40.15 8.75
CA PHE A 148 18.07 41.52 8.28
C PHE A 148 18.23 42.56 9.41
N LEU A 149 17.67 42.29 10.59
CA LEU A 149 17.78 43.18 11.75
C LEU A 149 19.20 43.24 12.32
N VAL A 150 19.88 42.09 12.42
CA VAL A 150 21.27 42.02 12.87
C VAL A 150 22.20 42.66 11.83
N GLY A 151 21.99 42.39 10.53
CA GLY A 151 22.78 42.95 9.44
C GLY A 151 22.67 44.47 9.34
N ASN A 152 21.46 45.04 9.49
CA ASN A 152 21.27 46.49 9.50
C ASN A 152 21.69 47.13 10.83
N GLY A 153 21.57 46.42 11.96
CA GLY A 153 22.03 46.89 13.26
C GLY A 153 23.55 47.02 13.37
N LEU A 154 24.30 46.14 12.70
CA LEU A 154 25.77 46.21 12.61
C LEU A 154 26.30 47.30 11.65
N GLN A 155 25.46 47.84 10.76
CA GLN A 155 25.85 48.92 9.84
C GLN A 155 25.64 50.33 10.41
N LEU A 156 24.99 50.45 11.59
CA LEU A 156 24.67 51.72 12.25
C LEU A 156 25.61 52.06 13.42
N PHE A 157 26.73 51.35 13.57
CA PHE A 157 27.78 51.62 14.56
C PHE A 157 29.16 51.72 13.88
#